data_AF-A0A853F753-F1
#
_entry.id   AF-A0A853F753-F1
#
_cell.length_a   1.000
_cell.length_b   1.000
_cell.length_c   1.000
_cell.angle_alpha   90.00
_cell.angle_beta   90.00
_cell.angle_gamma   90.00
#
_symmetry.space_group_name_H-M   'P 1'
#
loop_
_entity.id
_entity.type
_entity.pdbx_description
1 polymer ?
#
loop_
_entity_poly.entity_id
_entity_poly.type
_entity_poly.pdbx_seq_one_letter_code
_entity_poly.pdbx_strand_id
1 'polypeptide(L)'
;MGEGGNAKVYKCVNEAISSEYAIKFQIRLKEDRLARFNKEIKLNKEINSHEHLIKYIDSGTYNCKHKGKYIERPFIIMDLAKENLTERFRNKDAFAKEEYFSQFRGLSKALACLHEKLFIEILNQIIF
;
A
#
# COMPACT_ATOMS: atom_id res chain seq x y z
N MET A 1 9.04 2.40 -7.52
CA MET A 1 9.28 1.97 -6.11
C MET A 1 9.58 3.20 -5.27
N GLY A 2 9.25 3.18 -3.98
CA GLY A 2 9.34 4.36 -3.12
C GLY A 2 10.00 4.06 -1.78
N GLU A 3 10.81 5.01 -1.31
CA GLU A 3 11.32 5.04 0.06
C GLU A 3 10.59 6.14 0.82
N GLY A 4 9.81 5.77 1.84
CA GLY A 4 9.22 6.71 2.78
C GLY A 4 10.03 6.76 4.07
N GLY A 5 9.77 7.77 4.92
CA GLY A 5 10.46 7.90 6.20
C GLY A 5 10.24 6.74 7.18
N ASN A 6 9.18 5.93 6.99
CA ASN A 6 8.78 4.85 7.91
C ASN A 6 8.82 3.43 7.31
N ALA A 7 8.80 3.30 5.98
CA ALA A 7 8.74 2.02 5.29
C ALA A 7 9.46 2.09 3.94
N LYS A 8 9.96 0.94 3.47
CA LYS A 8 10.52 0.79 2.12
C LYS A 8 9.70 -0.21 1.33
N VAL A 9 9.46 0.11 0.06
CA VAL A 9 8.73 -0.75 -0.88
C VAL A 9 9.68 -1.23 -1.95
N TYR A 10 9.72 -2.54 -2.15
CA TYR A 10 10.49 -3.20 -3.19
C TYR A 10 9.57 -3.98 -4.12
N LYS A 11 10.03 -4.26 -5.34
CA LYS A 11 9.44 -5.29 -6.20
C LYS A 11 10.03 -6.63 -5.82
N CYS A 12 9.20 -7.65 -5.76
CA CYS A 12 9.62 -9.04 -5.58
C CYS A 12 8.96 -9.93 -6.63
N VAL A 13 9.50 -11.13 -6.78
CA VAL A 13 8.99 -12.16 -7.69
C VAL A 13 8.71 -13.40 -6.86
N ASN A 14 7.54 -13.99 -7.06
CA ASN A 14 7.28 -15.34 -6.57
C ASN A 14 7.91 -16.33 -7.55
N GLU A 15 9.01 -16.95 -7.15
CA GLU A 15 9.79 -17.86 -8.00
C GLU A 15 8.99 -19.07 -8.48
N ALA A 16 8.02 -19.56 -7.69
CA ALA A 16 7.24 -20.74 -8.05
C ALA A 16 6.28 -20.51 -9.24
N ILE A 17 5.79 -19.27 -9.39
CA ILE A 17 4.79 -18.91 -10.41
C ILE A 17 5.24 -17.75 -11.31
N SER A 18 6.48 -17.29 -11.16
CA SER A 18 7.08 -16.16 -11.89
C SER A 18 6.21 -14.89 -11.92
N SER A 19 5.42 -14.66 -10.87
CA SER A 19 4.52 -13.51 -10.75
C SER A 19 5.18 -12.39 -9.94
N GLU A 20 4.97 -11.15 -10.37
CA GLU A 20 5.59 -9.97 -9.77
C GLU A 20 4.67 -9.27 -8.77
N TYR A 21 5.23 -8.85 -7.64
CA TYR A 21 4.51 -8.21 -6.54
C TYR A 21 5.28 -7.02 -5.99
N ALA A 22 4.61 -6.22 -5.16
CA ALA A 22 5.24 -5.22 -4.32
C ALA A 22 5.29 -5.74 -2.86
N ILE A 23 6.45 -5.57 -2.20
CA ILE A 23 6.63 -5.88 -0.79
C ILE A 23 7.03 -4.62 -0.02
N LYS A 24 6.28 -4.31 1.05
CA LYS A 24 6.53 -3.15 1.91
C LYS A 24 7.00 -3.61 3.28
N PHE A 25 8.14 -3.09 3.72
CA PHE A 25 8.75 -3.38 5.02
C PHE A 25 8.64 -2.20 5.98
N GLN A 26 8.29 -2.47 7.24
CA GLN A 26 8.28 -1.46 8.28
C GLN A 26 9.69 -1.24 8.87
N ILE A 27 10.24 -0.03 8.70
CA ILE A 27 11.61 0.30 9.11
C ILE A 27 11.69 0.92 10.49
N ARG A 28 10.65 1.63 10.93
CA ARG A 28 10.63 2.26 12.25
C ARG A 28 9.70 1.49 13.18
N LEU A 29 10.27 0.90 14.23
CA LEU A 29 9.56 0.03 15.18
C LEU A 29 9.07 0.78 16.42
N LYS A 30 8.89 2.10 16.34
CA LYS A 30 8.21 2.83 17.41
C LYS A 30 6.76 2.34 17.49
N GLU A 31 6.23 2.17 18.70
CA GLU A 31 4.95 1.50 18.95
C GLU A 31 3.78 2.09 18.13
N ASP A 32 3.70 3.43 18.05
CA ASP A 32 2.71 4.16 17.25
C ASP A 32 2.74 3.78 15.77
N ARG A 33 3.95 3.66 15.20
CA ARG A 33 4.17 3.31 13.79
C ARG A 33 3.90 1.84 13.51
N LEU A 34 4.27 0.98 14.45
CA LEU A 34 4.01 -0.46 14.34
C LEU A 34 2.51 -0.75 14.40
N ALA A 35 1.80 -0.11 15.35
CA ALA A 35 0.35 -0.20 15.45
C ALA A 35 -0.33 0.27 14.15
N ARG A 36 0.11 1.40 13.58
CA ARG A 36 -0.39 1.91 12.29
C ARG A 36 -0.15 0.91 11.15
N PHE A 37 1.03 0.30 11.09
CA PHE A 37 1.35 -0.69 10.05
C PHE A 37 0.51 -1.97 10.19
N ASN A 38 0.30 -2.47 11.40
CA ASN A 38 -0.57 -3.63 11.64
C ASN A 38 -2.03 -3.33 11.29
N LYS A 39 -2.51 -2.12 11.59
CA LYS A 39 -3.83 -1.65 11.14
C LYS A 39 -3.92 -1.61 9.61
N GLU A 40 -2.88 -1.12 8.94
CA GLU A 40 -2.80 -1.11 7.48
C GLU A 40 -2.92 -2.54 6.91
N ILE A 41 -2.21 -3.52 7.47
CA ILE A 41 -2.33 -4.93 7.06
C ILE A 41 -3.76 -5.45 7.23
N LYS A 42 -4.37 -5.20 8.40
CA LYS A 42 -5.74 -5.64 8.67
C LYS A 42 -6.72 -5.05 7.67
N LEU A 43 -6.64 -3.74 7.42
CA LEU A 43 -7.50 -3.05 6.46
C LEU A 43 -7.34 -3.62 5.05
N ASN A 44 -6.10 -3.85 4.59
CA ASN A 44 -5.83 -4.43 3.27
C ASN A 44 -6.45 -5.84 3.11
N LYS A 45 -6.45 -6.65 4.17
CA LYS A 45 -7.13 -7.97 4.16
C LYS A 45 -8.65 -7.83 4.01
N GLU A 46 -9.24 -6.85 4.69
CA GLU A 46 -10.69 -6.64 4.68
C GLU A 46 -11.23 -6.06 3.37
N ILE A 47 -10.47 -5.17 2.72
CA ILE A 47 -10.87 -4.51 1.46
C ILE A 47 -10.41 -5.25 0.20
N ASN A 48 -9.81 -6.44 0.35
CA ASN A 48 -9.13 -7.16 -0.73
C ASN A 48 -10.02 -7.50 -1.94
N SER A 49 -11.34 -7.53 -1.76
CA SER A 49 -12.31 -7.80 -2.83
C SER A 49 -12.62 -6.59 -3.72
N HIS A 50 -12.16 -5.39 -3.38
CA HIS A 50 -12.54 -4.16 -4.09
C HIS A 50 -11.69 -3.93 -5.36
N GLU A 51 -12.34 -3.78 -6.51
CA GLU A 51 -11.69 -3.73 -7.85
C GLU A 51 -10.69 -2.58 -8.05
N HIS A 52 -10.88 -1.46 -7.37
CA HIS A 52 -10.04 -0.26 -7.53
C HIS A 52 -9.01 -0.07 -6.40
N LEU A 53 -8.84 -1.09 -5.56
CA LEU A 53 -7.85 -1.08 -4.49
C LEU A 53 -6.76 -2.12 -4.78
N ILE A 54 -5.53 -1.83 -4.37
CA ILE A 54 -4.42 -2.77 -4.49
C ILE A 54 -4.72 -3.99 -3.61
N LYS A 55 -4.56 -5.17 -4.19
CA LYS A 55 -4.90 -6.42 -3.50
C LYS A 55 -3.81 -6.82 -2.52
N TYR A 56 -4.27 -7.30 -1.37
CA TYR A 56 -3.47 -8.04 -0.43
C TYR A 56 -3.15 -9.43 -0.99
N ILE A 57 -1.86 -9.79 -0.95
CA ILE A 57 -1.36 -11.12 -1.30
C ILE A 57 -0.98 -11.88 -0.03
N ASP A 58 -0.08 -11.31 0.77
CA ASP A 58 0.37 -11.92 2.02
C ASP A 58 0.97 -10.92 3.02
N SER A 59 1.24 -11.34 4.25
CA SER A 59 1.91 -10.56 5.28
C SER A 59 2.62 -11.47 6.26
N GLY A 60 3.70 -10.96 6.84
CA GLY A 60 4.46 -11.73 7.81
C GLY A 60 5.49 -10.88 8.50
N THR A 61 6.47 -11.54 9.10
CA THR A 61 7.60 -10.90 9.76
C THR A 61 8.91 -11.49 9.27
N TYR A 62 9.96 -10.69 9.32
CA TYR A 62 11.31 -11.13 9.01
C TYR A 62 12.28 -10.67 10.08
N ASN A 63 13.28 -11.51 10.36
CA ASN A 63 14.36 -11.19 11.27
C ASN A 63 15.47 -10.46 10.52
N CYS A 64 15.89 -9.31 11.05
CA CYS A 64 17.02 -8.58 10.51
C CYS A 64 17.95 -8.10 11.62
N LYS A 65 19.23 -7.92 11.27
CA LYS A 65 20.23 -7.42 12.21
C LYS A 65 20.23 -5.90 12.20
N HIS A 66 19.99 -5.28 13.35
CA HIS A 66 20.04 -3.84 13.54
C HIS A 66 20.87 -3.51 14.78
N LYS A 67 21.95 -2.73 14.59
CA LYS A 67 22.90 -2.37 15.66
C LYS A 67 23.36 -3.60 16.48
N GLY A 68 23.66 -4.70 15.78
CA GLY A 68 24.14 -5.94 16.40
C GLY A 68 23.07 -6.86 16.99
N LYS A 69 21.82 -6.40 17.15
CA LYS A 69 20.70 -7.22 17.65
C LYS A 69 19.82 -7.73 16.52
N TYR A 70 19.27 -8.93 16.67
CA TYR A 70 18.19 -9.40 15.82
C TYR A 70 16.89 -8.74 16.24
N ILE A 71 16.22 -8.12 15.28
CA ILE A 71 14.91 -7.52 15.46
C ILE A 71 13.96 -8.07 14.41
N GLU A 72 12.73 -8.32 14.83
CA GLU A 72 11.64 -8.72 13.98
C GLU A 72 10.98 -7.48 13.36
N ARG A 73 10.66 -7.57 12.08
CA ARG A 73 10.03 -6.47 11.33
C ARG A 73 8.88 -7.01 10.50
N PRO A 74 7.69 -6.40 10.54
CA PRO A 74 6.58 -6.83 9.73
C PRO A 74 6.71 -6.36 8.28
N PHE A 75 6.08 -7.12 7.39
CA PHE A 75 5.95 -6.80 5.97
C PHE A 75 4.55 -7.13 5.44
N ILE A 76 4.22 -6.53 4.30
CA ILE A 76 3.02 -6.83 3.51
C ILE A 76 3.42 -6.99 2.04
N ILE A 77 2.86 -8.01 1.39
CA ILE A 77 2.96 -8.29 -0.04
C ILE A 77 1.63 -7.92 -0.68
N MET A 78 1.70 -7.18 -1.78
CA MET A 78 0.56 -6.62 -2.47
C MET A 78 0.76 -6.68 -3.99
N ASP A 79 -0.33 -6.54 -4.76
CA ASP A 79 -0.25 -6.45 -6.21
C ASP A 79 0.70 -5.33 -6.66
N LEU A 80 1.51 -5.61 -7.69
CA LEU A 80 2.37 -4.60 -8.30
C LEU A 80 1.55 -3.70 -9.21
N ALA A 81 1.39 -2.43 -8.83
CA ALA A 81 0.79 -1.43 -9.71
C ALA A 81 1.68 -1.18 -10.94
N LYS A 82 1.07 -1.05 -12.12
CA LYS A 82 1.79 -0.80 -13.38
C LYS A 82 2.54 0.55 -13.37
N GLU A 83 1.87 1.57 -12.86
CA GLU A 83 2.38 2.94 -12.74
C GLU A 83 1.61 3.66 -11.63
N ASN A 84 2.16 4.76 -11.10
CA ASN A 84 1.40 5.65 -10.23
C ASN A 84 0.80 6.83 -11.02
N LEU A 85 -0.24 7.46 -10.46
CA LEU A 85 -0.94 8.55 -11.11
C LEU A 85 -0.02 9.75 -11.41
N THR A 86 0.91 10.07 -10.50
CA THR A 86 1.85 11.18 -10.69
C THR A 86 2.73 10.95 -11.91
N GLU A 87 3.28 9.74 -12.08
CA GLU A 87 4.08 9.36 -13.25
C GLU A 87 3.24 9.40 -14.53
N ARG A 88 2.01 8.87 -14.48
CA ARG A 88 1.07 8.90 -15.60
C ARG A 88 0.73 10.33 -16.05
N PHE A 89 0.73 11.29 -15.11
CA PHE A 89 0.30 12.67 -15.34
C PHE A 89 1.43 13.65 -15.58
N ARG A 90 2.68 13.31 -15.22
CA ARG A 90 3.83 14.23 -15.29
C ARG A 90 4.12 14.73 -16.72
N ASN A 91 3.79 13.95 -17.75
CA ASN A 91 4.17 14.21 -19.14
C ASN A 91 2.97 14.32 -20.11
N LYS A 92 1.75 14.59 -19.62
CA LYS A 92 0.56 14.75 -20.49
C LYS A 92 0.16 16.21 -20.63
N ASP A 93 0.22 16.73 -21.85
CA ASP A 93 -0.22 18.10 -22.19
C ASP A 93 -1.75 18.26 -22.12
N ALA A 94 -2.52 17.20 -22.36
CA ALA A 94 -3.98 17.18 -22.21
C ALA A 94 -4.53 15.76 -22.04
N PHE A 95 -5.68 15.65 -21.36
CA PHE A 95 -6.38 14.38 -21.15
C PHE A 95 -7.52 14.19 -22.14
N ALA A 96 -7.71 12.95 -22.59
CA ALA A 96 -9.02 12.52 -23.05
C ALA A 96 -9.98 12.57 -21.86
N LYS A 97 -11.13 13.22 -22.03
CA LYS A 97 -12.12 13.44 -20.98
C LYS A 97 -12.55 12.11 -20.33
N GLU A 98 -12.66 11.07 -21.14
CA GLU A 98 -13.05 9.71 -20.78
C GLU A 98 -12.06 9.06 -19.82
N GLU A 99 -10.75 9.26 -20.06
CA GLU A 99 -9.69 8.72 -19.20
C GLU A 99 -9.75 9.34 -17.81
N TYR A 100 -9.92 10.66 -17.73
CA TYR A 100 -10.07 11.38 -16.47
C TYR A 100 -11.30 10.88 -15.69
N PHE A 101 -12.48 10.82 -16.35
CA PHE A 101 -13.71 10.36 -15.68
C PHE A 101 -13.61 8.93 -15.18
N SER A 102 -12.96 8.04 -15.93
CA SER A 102 -12.74 6.66 -15.49
C SER A 102 -11.87 6.60 -14.24
N GLN A 103 -10.77 7.35 -14.18
CA GLN A 103 -9.89 7.41 -13.01
C GLN A 103 -10.62 8.01 -11.80
N PHE A 104 -11.34 9.12 -12.01
CA PHE A 104 -12.13 9.77 -10.96
C PHE A 104 -13.20 8.85 -10.37
N ARG A 105 -13.93 8.11 -11.24
CA ARG A 105 -14.93 7.13 -10.79
C ARG A 105 -14.30 6.01 -9.97
N GLY A 106 -13.17 5.47 -10.43
CA GLY A 106 -12.44 4.43 -9.72
C GLY A 106 -11.99 4.88 -8.33
N LEU A 107 -11.39 6.07 -8.25
CA LEU A 107 -10.97 6.71 -6.99
C LEU A 107 -12.15 6.94 -6.04
N SER A 108 -13.27 7.46 -6.57
CA SER A 108 -14.46 7.74 -5.75
C SER A 108 -15.04 6.48 -5.13
N LYS A 109 -15.12 5.38 -5.90
CA LYS A 109 -15.55 4.07 -5.39
C LYS A 109 -14.59 3.51 -4.34
N ALA A 110 -13.29 3.55 -4.61
CA ALA A 110 -12.27 3.12 -3.65
C ALA A 110 -12.36 3.91 -2.34
N LEU A 111 -12.53 5.23 -2.43
CA LEU A 111 -12.68 6.10 -1.28
C LEU A 111 -13.95 5.81 -0.49
N ALA A 112 -15.08 5.54 -1.16
CA ALA A 112 -16.31 5.12 -0.50
C ALA A 112 -16.13 3.82 0.29
N CYS A 113 -15.49 2.81 -0.33
CA CYS A 113 -15.17 1.55 0.35
C CYS A 113 -14.27 1.76 1.58
N LEU A 114 -13.22 2.58 1.43
CA LEU A 114 -12.35 2.93 2.53
C LEU A 114 -13.12 3.66 3.63
N HIS A 115 -13.98 4.62 3.29
CA HIS A 115 -14.79 5.35 4.25
C HIS A 115 -15.73 4.42 5.02
N GLU A 116 -16.39 3.46 4.39
CA GLU A 116 -17.25 2.49 5.10
C GLU A 116 -16.48 1.67 6.15
N LYS A 117 -15.23 1.33 5.87
CA LYS A 117 -14.37 0.55 6.79
C LYS A 117 -13.68 1.44 7.83
N LEU A 118 -13.37 2.67 7.47
CA LEU A 118 -12.66 3.65 8.30
C LEU A 118 -13.61 4.54 9.11
N PHE A 119 -14.93 4.55 8.87
CA PHE A 119 -15.90 5.31 9.68
C PHE A 119 -15.94 4.86 11.16
N ILE A 120 -15.31 3.73 11.48
CA ILE A 120 -15.09 3.28 12.86
C ILE A 120 -13.89 4.00 13.53
N GLU A 121 -12.99 4.68 12.79
CA GLU A 121 -11.77 5.31 13.36
C GLU A 121 -11.27 6.62 12.69
N ILE A 122 -11.99 7.26 11.75
CA ILE A 122 -11.54 8.56 11.17
C ILE A 122 -11.89 9.73 12.08
N LEU A 123 -11.02 10.00 13.04
CA LEU A 123 -10.86 11.35 13.58
C LEU A 123 -9.41 11.83 13.65
N ASN A 124 -8.40 11.09 13.13
CA ASN A 124 -7.01 11.46 13.46
C ASN A 124 -5.93 11.48 12.37
N GLN A 125 -6.11 11.04 11.11
CA GLN A 125 -4.92 10.91 10.23
C GLN A 125 -5.13 11.22 8.74
N ILE A 126 -5.80 12.34 8.40
CA ILE A 126 -5.69 12.95 7.06
C ILE A 126 -4.65 14.08 7.14
N ILE A 127 -3.39 13.78 6.84
CA ILE A 127 -2.43 14.77 6.32
C ILE A 127 -1.68 14.07 5.18
N PHE A 128 -1.68 14.76 4.03
CA PHE A 128 -1.17 14.40 2.71
C PHE A 128 0.18 13.68 2.68
#